data_AF-A0A8T4S087-F1
#
_entry.id   AF-A0A8T4S087-F1
#
_cell.length_a   1.000
_cell.length_b   1.000
_cell.length_c   1.000
_cell.angle_alpha   90.00
_cell.angle_beta   90.00
_cell.angle_gamma   90.00
#
_symmetry.space_group_name_H-M   'P 1'
#
loop_
_entity.id
_entity.type
_entity.pdbx_description
1 polymer ?
#
loop_
_entity_poly.entity_id
_entity_poly.type
_entity_poly.pdbx_seq_one_letter_code
_entity_poly.pdbx_strand_id
1 'polypeptide(L)'
;MNDHLQSSVKDTLSVISPFKFINSEEKTDKKLLVNISDKYNYSTIGYYVSLLGEARGLKVIPSSDDILALNNKNLFFHRMKKNGFRVDTIDDENKIEKINIIFGRTLSKGFKTVARKIYYAVSVPLLQVKINKEKNIIDSIKFIEVKDLTDDEKLIFNREIEKDEDMLLVRS
;
A
#
# COMPACT_ATOMS: atom_id res chain seq x y z
N MET A 1 -24.59 -11.12 -28.89
CA MET A 1 -25.20 -11.73 -27.69
C MET A 1 -24.11 -12.33 -26.83
N ASN A 2 -23.24 -11.48 -26.26
CA ASN A 2 -22.25 -11.79 -25.23
C ASN A 2 -21.57 -10.47 -24.81
N ASP A 3 -22.34 -9.56 -24.22
CA ASP A 3 -21.82 -8.31 -23.61
C ASP A 3 -22.35 -8.11 -22.17
N HIS A 4 -23.05 -9.10 -21.61
CA HIS A 4 -23.70 -8.99 -20.31
C HIS A 4 -22.95 -9.66 -19.15
N LEU A 5 -21.75 -10.22 -19.37
CA LEU A 5 -20.97 -10.87 -18.31
C LEU A 5 -19.77 -10.06 -17.79
N GLN A 6 -19.45 -8.90 -18.37
CA GLN A 6 -18.36 -8.04 -17.85
C GLN A 6 -18.84 -6.86 -17.00
N SER A 7 -20.16 -6.62 -16.88
CA SER A 7 -20.67 -5.48 -16.10
C SER A 7 -20.98 -5.80 -14.63
N SER A 8 -20.91 -7.07 -14.20
CA SER A 8 -21.40 -7.50 -12.88
C SER A 8 -20.34 -7.52 -11.76
N VAL A 9 -19.09 -7.14 -12.03
CA VAL A 9 -18.00 -7.18 -11.02
C VAL A 9 -17.63 -5.78 -10.50
N LYS A 10 -18.10 -4.70 -11.15
CA LYS A 10 -17.70 -3.32 -10.81
C LYS A 10 -18.49 -2.66 -9.67
N ASP A 11 -19.64 -3.20 -9.28
CA ASP A 11 -20.56 -2.50 -8.37
C ASP A 11 -20.35 -2.77 -6.88
N THR A 12 -19.39 -3.62 -6.50
CA THR A 12 -19.16 -3.99 -5.09
C THR A 12 -18.12 -3.11 -4.38
N LEU A 13 -17.24 -2.43 -5.13
CA LEU A 13 -16.18 -1.60 -4.55
C LEU A 13 -16.75 -0.29 -4.02
N SER A 14 -16.77 -0.13 -2.69
CA SER A 14 -17.18 1.12 -2.06
C SER A 14 -16.01 2.11 -2.07
N VAL A 15 -16.18 3.23 -2.77
CA VAL A 15 -15.16 4.29 -2.87
C VAL A 15 -15.68 5.59 -2.26
N ILE A 16 -14.87 6.24 -1.43
CA ILE A 16 -15.19 7.51 -0.78
C ILE A 16 -13.99 8.46 -0.81
N SER A 17 -14.24 9.77 -0.92
CA SER A 17 -13.17 10.76 -0.80
C SER A 17 -12.73 10.92 0.66
N PRO A 18 -11.45 11.29 0.93
CA PRO A 18 -10.98 11.55 2.28
C PRO A 18 -11.81 12.60 3.03
N PHE A 19 -12.20 13.68 2.34
CA PHE A 19 -13.01 14.74 2.92
C PHE A 19 -14.40 14.23 3.34
N LYS A 20 -15.06 13.42 2.49
CA LYS A 20 -16.37 12.86 2.83
C LYS A 20 -16.25 11.88 3.99
N PHE A 21 -15.23 11.02 4.00
CA PHE A 21 -15.00 10.06 5.09
C PHE A 21 -14.78 10.73 6.45
N ILE A 22 -14.00 11.82 6.48
CA ILE A 22 -13.72 12.54 7.74
C ILE A 22 -14.99 13.23 8.26
N ASN A 23 -15.77 13.85 7.38
CA ASN A 23 -16.95 14.63 7.78
C ASN A 23 -18.23 13.79 7.93
N SER A 24 -18.27 12.54 7.49
CA SER A 24 -19.42 11.66 7.69
C SER A 24 -19.40 11.04 9.08
N GLU A 25 -20.49 11.10 9.83
CA GLU A 25 -20.71 10.28 11.03
C GLU A 25 -21.26 8.88 10.69
N GLU A 26 -21.52 8.60 9.40
CA GLU A 26 -22.06 7.34 8.94
C GLU A 26 -21.14 6.18 9.29
N LYS A 27 -21.69 5.21 10.01
CA LYS A 27 -21.04 3.91 10.22
C LYS A 27 -21.11 3.14 8.92
N THR A 28 -19.94 2.80 8.38
CA THR A 28 -19.84 1.85 7.28
C THR A 28 -20.04 0.43 7.82
N ASP A 29 -20.66 -0.43 7.01
CA ASP A 29 -20.75 -1.88 7.22
C ASP A 29 -19.45 -2.62 6.84
N LYS A 30 -18.56 -1.94 6.11
CA LYS A 30 -17.24 -2.42 5.72
C LYS A 30 -16.36 -2.62 6.94
N LYS A 31 -15.50 -3.64 6.90
CA LYS A 31 -14.59 -3.98 8.00
C LYS A 31 -13.15 -3.54 7.75
N LEU A 32 -12.78 -3.38 6.48
CA LEU A 32 -11.45 -2.99 6.04
C LEU A 32 -11.52 -1.61 5.37
N LEU A 33 -10.71 -0.68 5.83
CA LEU A 33 -10.45 0.58 5.17
C LEU A 33 -9.08 0.53 4.50
N VAL A 34 -9.05 0.70 3.18
CA VAL A 34 -7.81 0.93 2.43
C VAL A 34 -7.71 2.39 2.07
N ASN A 35 -6.72 3.07 2.64
CA ASN A 35 -6.47 4.49 2.44
C ASN A 35 -5.39 4.68 1.37
N ILE A 36 -5.80 5.29 0.25
CA ILE A 36 -5.00 5.60 -0.93
C ILE A 36 -5.03 7.11 -1.19
N SER A 37 -4.91 7.90 -0.13
CA SER A 37 -4.81 9.37 -0.20
C SER A 37 -3.46 9.80 -0.79
N ASP A 38 -3.43 10.96 -1.45
CA ASP A 38 -2.21 11.44 -2.12
C ASP A 38 -1.06 11.80 -1.16
N LYS A 39 -1.37 12.07 0.12
CA LYS A 39 -0.38 12.55 1.11
C LYS A 39 -0.54 11.86 2.47
N TYR A 40 0.55 11.26 2.96
CA TYR A 40 0.64 10.55 4.25
C TYR A 40 1.63 11.17 5.25
N ASN A 41 1.99 12.45 5.15
CA ASN A 41 2.85 13.04 6.18
C ASN A 41 2.08 13.20 7.50
N TYR A 42 2.79 13.38 8.61
CA TYR A 42 2.14 13.70 9.89
C TYR A 42 1.24 14.95 9.72
N SER A 43 0.03 14.89 10.29
CA SER A 43 -1.00 15.92 10.16
C SER A 43 -1.52 16.15 8.73
N THR A 44 -1.31 15.23 7.78
CA THR A 44 -2.01 15.27 6.49
C THR A 44 -3.35 14.56 6.56
N ILE A 45 -4.21 14.87 5.59
CA ILE A 45 -5.52 14.23 5.41
C ILE A 45 -5.40 12.70 5.43
N GLY A 46 -4.40 12.12 4.75
CA GLY A 46 -4.19 10.67 4.75
C GLY A 46 -3.93 10.09 6.14
N TYR A 47 -3.12 10.75 6.97
CA TYR A 47 -2.91 10.30 8.36
C TYR A 47 -4.21 10.32 9.17
N TYR A 48 -5.00 11.39 9.04
CA TYR A 48 -6.27 11.53 9.76
C TYR A 48 -7.33 10.51 9.32
N VAL A 49 -7.39 10.18 8.02
CA VAL A 49 -8.27 9.09 7.53
C VAL A 49 -7.95 7.78 8.25
N SER A 50 -6.66 7.43 8.34
CA SER A 50 -6.26 6.17 8.98
C SER A 50 -6.56 6.16 10.48
N LEU A 51 -6.22 7.24 11.19
CA LEU A 51 -6.49 7.36 12.63
C LEU A 51 -7.98 7.31 12.95
N LEU A 52 -8.80 8.00 12.15
CA LEU A 52 -10.25 8.02 12.34
C LEU A 52 -10.89 6.66 12.00
N GLY A 53 -10.38 5.98 10.97
CA GLY A 53 -10.81 4.61 10.63
C GLY A 53 -10.55 3.64 11.79
N GLU A 54 -9.37 3.72 12.42
CA GLU A 54 -9.02 2.91 13.59
C GLU A 54 -9.92 3.23 14.78
N ALA A 55 -10.16 4.51 15.06
CA ALA A 55 -11.07 4.95 16.13
C ALA A 55 -12.53 4.47 15.91
N ARG A 56 -12.92 4.25 14.65
CA ARG A 56 -14.22 3.66 14.27
C ARG A 56 -14.24 2.13 14.35
N GLY A 57 -13.14 1.49 14.73
CA GLY A 57 -13.02 0.03 14.85
C GLY A 57 -12.78 -0.69 13.52
N LEU A 58 -12.44 0.03 12.45
CA LEU A 58 -12.08 -0.58 11.17
C LEU A 58 -10.65 -1.14 11.24
N LYS A 59 -10.41 -2.23 10.53
CA LYS A 59 -9.04 -2.59 10.15
C LYS A 59 -8.59 -1.58 9.09
N VAL A 60 -7.41 -0.97 9.25
CA VAL A 60 -6.95 0.11 8.37
C VAL A 60 -5.63 -0.24 7.71
N ILE A 61 -5.50 0.05 6.41
CA ILE A 61 -4.29 -0.15 5.61
C ILE A 61 -4.04 1.12 4.74
N PRO A 62 -2.95 1.87 4.94
CA PRO A 62 -2.00 1.74 6.04
C PRO A 62 -2.58 2.21 7.37
N SER A 63 -2.21 1.55 8.47
CA SER A 63 -2.50 2.04 9.84
C SER A 63 -1.81 3.38 10.11
N SER A 64 -2.28 4.12 11.12
CA SER A 64 -1.60 5.35 11.57
C SER A 64 -0.15 5.06 11.99
N ASP A 65 0.06 3.91 12.62
CA ASP A 65 1.36 3.36 13.01
C ASP A 65 2.27 3.02 11.82
N ASP A 66 1.72 2.45 10.73
CA ASP A 66 2.47 2.21 9.49
C ASP A 66 2.90 3.51 8.82
N ILE A 67 2.02 4.52 8.83
CA ILE A 67 2.32 5.85 8.32
C ILE A 67 3.48 6.48 9.10
N LEU A 68 3.44 6.43 10.43
CA LEU A 68 4.50 6.93 11.29
C LEU A 68 5.81 6.16 11.07
N ALA A 69 5.74 4.83 10.94
CA ALA A 69 6.90 3.99 10.68
C ALA A 69 7.59 4.35 9.36
N LEU A 70 6.84 4.60 8.28
CA LEU A 70 7.44 4.94 6.99
C LEU A 70 8.08 6.35 6.99
N ASN A 71 7.46 7.29 7.70
CA ASN A 71 7.99 8.66 7.85
C ASN A 71 9.22 8.73 8.77
N ASN A 72 9.49 7.69 9.57
CA ASN A 72 10.67 7.60 10.44
C ASN A 72 11.58 6.42 10.03
N LYS A 73 12.68 6.73 9.33
CA LYS A 73 13.64 5.72 8.86
C LYS A 73 14.09 4.75 9.95
N ASN A 74 14.38 5.23 11.16
CA ASN A 74 14.87 4.37 12.25
C ASN A 74 13.80 3.36 12.67
N LEU A 75 12.54 3.79 12.77
CA LEU A 75 11.42 2.92 13.12
C LEU A 75 11.15 1.89 12.02
N PHE A 76 11.16 2.31 10.75
CA PHE A 76 11.06 1.39 9.62
C PHE A 76 12.14 0.30 9.67
N PHE A 77 13.43 0.68 9.76
CA PHE A 77 14.51 -0.31 9.78
C PHE A 77 14.46 -1.20 11.03
N HIS A 78 14.01 -0.68 12.17
CA HIS A 78 13.75 -1.48 13.36
C HIS A 78 12.69 -2.57 13.11
N ARG A 79 11.55 -2.21 12.49
CA ARG A 79 10.50 -3.19 12.10
C ARG A 79 11.03 -4.22 11.10
N MET A 80 11.79 -3.78 10.10
CA MET A 80 12.39 -4.70 9.12
C MET A 80 13.34 -5.71 9.78
N LYS A 81 14.20 -5.25 10.69
CA LYS A 81 15.13 -6.11 11.44
C LYS A 81 14.39 -7.10 12.33
N LYS A 82 13.35 -6.65 13.06
CA LYS A 82 12.50 -7.51 13.90
C LYS A 82 11.81 -8.62 13.10
N ASN A 83 11.43 -8.33 11.86
CA ASN A 83 10.82 -9.30 10.93
C ASN A 83 11.84 -10.15 10.15
N GLY A 84 13.13 -10.15 10.55
CA GLY A 84 14.15 -11.00 9.94
C GLY A 84 14.44 -10.66 8.47
N PHE A 85 14.18 -9.42 8.04
CA PHE A 85 14.39 -9.04 6.66
C PHE A 85 15.87 -9.09 6.27
N ARG A 86 16.14 -9.73 5.14
CA ARG A 86 17.41 -9.71 4.43
C ARG A 86 17.09 -9.52 2.95
N VAL A 87 17.88 -8.70 2.26
CA VAL A 87 17.87 -8.69 0.80
C VAL A 87 18.61 -9.96 0.40
N ASP A 88 17.88 -10.93 -0.14
CA ASP A 88 18.49 -12.11 -0.72
C ASP A 88 19.25 -11.66 -1.97
N THR A 89 20.47 -12.15 -2.16
CA THR A 89 21.32 -11.77 -3.30
C THR A 89 20.62 -12.14 -4.60
N ILE A 90 20.29 -11.14 -5.40
CA ILE A 90 19.79 -11.30 -6.77
C ILE A 90 20.98 -11.08 -7.69
N ASP A 91 21.33 -12.10 -8.45
CA ASP A 91 22.41 -12.07 -9.43
C ASP A 91 21.95 -11.24 -10.64
N ASP A 92 22.40 -9.99 -10.69
CA ASP A 92 22.06 -9.00 -11.71
C ASP A 92 23.16 -7.93 -11.75
N GLU A 93 23.55 -7.49 -12.95
CA GLU A 93 24.62 -6.50 -13.17
C GLU A 93 24.27 -5.13 -12.57
N ASN A 94 22.98 -4.82 -12.36
CA ASN A 94 22.54 -3.57 -11.76
C ASN A 94 22.71 -3.53 -10.24
N LYS A 95 23.65 -2.70 -9.77
CA LYS A 95 23.97 -2.50 -8.33
C LYS A 95 22.83 -1.90 -7.51
N ILE A 96 21.96 -1.12 -8.15
CA ILE A 96 20.85 -0.42 -7.52
C ILE A 96 19.57 -0.67 -8.32
N GLU A 97 18.52 -1.10 -7.64
CA GLU A 97 17.19 -1.31 -8.23
C GLU A 97 16.16 -0.39 -7.58
N LYS A 98 15.28 0.22 -8.39
CA LYS A 98 14.05 0.86 -7.89
C LYS A 98 12.88 -0.08 -8.16
N ILE A 99 12.11 -0.37 -7.13
CA ILE A 99 11.04 -1.36 -7.17
C ILE A 99 9.78 -0.72 -6.61
N ASN A 100 8.72 -0.75 -7.39
CA ASN A 100 7.39 -0.43 -6.89
C ASN A 100 6.76 -1.70 -6.30
N ILE A 101 6.08 -1.52 -5.18
CA ILE A 101 5.37 -2.56 -4.44
C ILE A 101 3.90 -2.13 -4.35
N ILE A 102 3.02 -3.00 -4.85
CA ILE A 102 1.56 -2.83 -4.91
C ILE A 102 0.94 -3.98 -4.10
N PHE A 103 0.46 -3.67 -2.89
CA PHE A 103 -0.05 -4.63 -1.90
C PHE A 103 0.88 -5.85 -1.72
N GLY A 104 2.19 -5.59 -1.57
CA GLY A 104 3.20 -6.63 -1.41
C GLY A 104 3.58 -7.38 -2.70
N ARG A 105 3.08 -6.96 -3.86
CA ARG A 105 3.44 -7.51 -5.18
C ARG A 105 4.34 -6.55 -5.92
N THR A 106 5.14 -7.07 -6.84
CA THR A 106 5.98 -6.27 -7.72
C THR A 106 6.16 -6.98 -9.07
N LEU A 107 6.35 -6.19 -10.13
CA LEU A 107 6.72 -6.67 -11.46
C LEU A 107 8.24 -6.91 -11.58
N SER A 108 9.05 -6.34 -10.69
CA SER A 108 10.51 -6.52 -10.69
C SER A 108 10.86 -7.99 -10.42
N LYS A 109 11.47 -8.65 -11.41
CA LYS A 109 11.91 -10.05 -11.32
C LYS A 109 12.91 -10.23 -10.16
N GLY A 110 12.84 -11.36 -9.47
CA GLY A 110 13.69 -11.63 -8.29
C GLY A 110 13.22 -10.97 -6.98
N PHE A 111 12.40 -9.91 -7.03
CA PHE A 111 12.04 -9.13 -5.83
C PHE A 111 10.71 -9.51 -5.16
N LYS A 112 10.01 -10.55 -5.64
CA LYS A 112 8.69 -10.95 -5.11
C LYS A 112 8.71 -11.26 -3.61
N THR A 113 9.72 -11.97 -3.13
CA THR A 113 9.87 -12.30 -1.70
C THR A 113 10.17 -11.06 -0.87
N VAL A 114 11.06 -10.19 -1.37
CA VAL A 114 11.42 -8.92 -0.72
C VAL A 114 10.21 -8.00 -0.62
N ALA A 115 9.43 -7.83 -1.70
CA ALA A 115 8.23 -7.02 -1.73
C ALA A 115 7.19 -7.46 -0.68
N ARG A 116 6.97 -8.77 -0.55
CA ARG A 116 6.07 -9.36 0.46
C ARG A 116 6.56 -9.10 1.88
N LYS A 117 7.85 -9.30 2.16
CA LYS A 117 8.43 -9.04 3.49
C LYS A 117 8.32 -7.57 3.89
N ILE A 118 8.57 -6.65 2.95
CA ILE A 118 8.42 -5.20 3.18
C ILE A 118 6.96 -4.87 3.51
N TYR A 119 6.01 -5.36 2.70
CA TYR A 119 4.58 -5.12 2.94
C TYR A 119 4.08 -5.73 4.27
N TYR A 120 4.63 -6.88 4.67
CA TYR A 120 4.32 -7.47 5.97
C TYR A 120 4.84 -6.62 7.13
N ALA A 121 6.01 -5.99 6.99
CA ALA A 121 6.60 -5.13 8.02
C ALA A 121 5.91 -3.75 8.12
N VAL A 122 5.44 -3.24 6.98
CA VAL A 122 4.69 -1.99 6.86
C VAL A 122 3.56 -2.20 5.85
N SER A 123 2.32 -2.35 6.34
CA SER A 123 1.15 -2.65 5.51
C SER A 123 0.69 -1.42 4.71
N VAL A 124 1.54 -0.94 3.81
CA VAL A 124 1.30 0.23 2.96
C VAL A 124 0.95 -0.24 1.55
N PRO A 125 -0.21 0.16 0.99
CA PRO A 125 -0.69 -0.32 -0.31
C PRO A 125 0.28 -0.06 -1.46
N LEU A 126 0.84 1.15 -1.52
CA LEU A 126 1.66 1.62 -2.62
C LEU A 126 2.98 2.17 -2.09
N LEU A 127 4.07 1.50 -2.43
CA LEU A 127 5.42 1.85 -2.01
C LEU A 127 6.38 1.85 -3.18
N GLN A 128 7.39 2.69 -3.12
CA GLN A 128 8.62 2.51 -3.90
C GLN A 128 9.79 2.33 -2.96
N VAL A 129 10.60 1.31 -3.24
CA VAL A 129 11.86 1.06 -2.54
C VAL A 129 13.02 1.16 -3.50
N LYS A 130 14.13 1.70 -3.00
CA LYS A 130 15.42 1.67 -3.67
C LYS A 130 16.30 0.68 -2.92
N ILE A 131 16.77 -0.36 -3.60
CA ILE A 131 17.58 -1.42 -3.02
C ILE A 131 18.98 -1.33 -3.58
N ASN A 132 19.97 -1.36 -2.69
CA ASN A 132 21.37 -1.53 -3.05
C ASN A 132 21.73 -3.01 -2.92
N LYS A 133 21.92 -3.69 -4.06
CA LYS A 133 22.18 -5.13 -4.13
C LYS A 133 23.59 -5.47 -3.60
N GLU A 134 24.58 -4.60 -3.85
CA GLU A 134 25.95 -4.82 -3.36
C GLU A 134 26.03 -4.82 -1.83
N LYS A 135 25.32 -3.90 -1.19
CA LYS A 135 25.29 -3.76 0.27
C LYS A 135 24.21 -4.60 0.93
N ASN A 136 23.31 -5.21 0.15
CA ASN A 136 22.12 -5.92 0.63
C ASN A 136 21.25 -5.07 1.58
N ILE A 137 21.06 -3.79 1.26
CA ILE A 137 20.27 -2.84 2.07
C ILE A 137 19.16 -2.17 1.25
N ILE A 138 18.15 -1.65 1.95
CA ILE A 138 17.19 -0.68 1.40
C ILE A 138 17.79 0.72 1.60
N ASP A 139 18.10 1.42 0.52
CA ASP A 139 18.60 2.80 0.55
C ASP A 139 17.49 3.80 0.92
N SER A 140 16.28 3.57 0.40
CA SER A 140 15.13 4.43 0.67
C SER A 140 13.82 3.70 0.47
N ILE A 141 12.80 4.13 1.21
CA ILE A 141 11.41 3.73 1.04
C ILE A 141 10.55 4.99 1.05
N LYS A 142 9.52 5.04 0.21
CA LYS A 142 8.55 6.14 0.16
C LYS A 142 7.18 5.63 -0.27
N PHE A 143 6.15 6.38 0.11
CA PHE A 143 4.83 6.28 -0.52
C PHE A 143 4.93 6.68 -2.00
N ILE A 144 4.09 6.05 -2.82
CA ILE A 144 3.81 6.47 -4.20
C ILE A 144 2.30 6.51 -4.41
N GLU A 145 1.88 7.23 -5.44
CA GLU A 145 0.48 7.43 -5.77
C GLU A 145 0.06 6.55 -6.96
N VAL A 146 -1.25 6.36 -7.17
CA VAL A 146 -1.77 5.56 -8.30
C VAL A 146 -1.31 6.13 -9.65
N LYS A 147 -1.12 7.45 -9.73
CA LYS A 147 -0.62 8.12 -10.95
C LYS A 147 0.84 7.78 -11.29
N ASP A 148 1.62 7.32 -10.31
CA ASP A 148 3.02 6.94 -10.49
C ASP A 148 3.17 5.50 -11.02
N LEU A 149 2.07 4.76 -11.10
CA LEU A 149 2.05 3.37 -11.56
C LEU A 149 2.01 3.29 -13.09
N THR A 150 2.77 2.35 -13.64
CA THR A 150 2.64 1.89 -15.03
C THR A 150 1.30 1.19 -15.25
N ASP A 151 0.91 0.98 -16.51
CA ASP A 151 -0.37 0.35 -16.82
C ASP A 151 -0.45 -1.11 -16.33
N ASP A 152 0.65 -1.86 -16.40
CA ASP A 152 0.72 -3.21 -15.84
C ASP A 152 0.62 -3.21 -14.30
N GLU A 153 1.18 -2.21 -13.63
CA GLU A 153 1.05 -2.05 -12.18
C GLU A 153 -0.38 -1.66 -11.78
N LYS A 154 -1.06 -0.84 -12.59
CA LYS A 154 -2.49 -0.52 -12.39
C LYS A 154 -3.36 -1.77 -12.52
N LEU A 155 -3.02 -2.71 -13.41
CA LEU A 155 -3.73 -4.00 -13.49
C LEU A 155 -3.59 -4.82 -12.20
N ILE A 156 -2.41 -4.80 -11.58
CA ILE A 156 -2.23 -5.42 -10.25
C ILE A 156 -3.07 -4.67 -9.22
N PHE A 157 -2.97 -3.35 -9.18
CA PHE A 157 -3.68 -2.51 -8.23
C PHE A 157 -5.20 -2.75 -8.27
N ASN A 158 -5.82 -2.67 -9.45
CA ASN A 158 -7.26 -2.88 -9.63
C ASN A 158 -7.66 -4.28 -9.14
N ARG A 159 -6.87 -5.30 -9.50
CA ARG A 159 -7.11 -6.66 -9.04
C ARG A 159 -7.06 -6.80 -7.52
N GLU A 160 -6.19 -6.08 -6.82
CA GLU A 160 -6.10 -6.19 -5.35
C GLU A 160 -7.26 -5.49 -4.63
N ILE A 161 -7.72 -4.35 -5.13
CA ILE A 161 -8.86 -3.64 -4.52
C ILE A 161 -10.22 -4.31 -4.81
N GLU A 162 -10.32 -5.05 -5.91
CA GLU A 162 -11.55 -5.79 -6.29
C GLU A 162 -11.72 -7.13 -5.55
N LYS A 163 -10.74 -7.57 -4.77
CA LYS A 163 -10.77 -8.89 -4.10
C LYS A 163 -11.60 -8.96 -2.83
N ASP A 164 -11.80 -7.84 -2.17
CA ASP A 164 -12.39 -7.81 -0.84
C ASP A 164 -13.65 -6.94 -0.86
N GLU A 165 -14.80 -7.60 -0.87
CA GLU A 165 -16.11 -6.95 -0.87
C GLU A 165 -16.39 -6.21 0.44
N ASP A 166 -15.68 -6.56 1.54
CA ASP A 166 -15.74 -5.87 2.83
C ASP A 166 -14.79 -4.65 2.89
N MET A 167 -14.18 -4.26 1.76
CA MET A 167 -13.29 -3.09 1.65
C MET A 167 -14.05 -1.79 1.38
N LEU A 168 -13.71 -0.76 2.17
CA LEU A 168 -13.93 0.64 1.86
C LEU A 168 -12.62 1.26 1.36
N LEU A 169 -12.62 1.73 0.11
CA LEU A 169 -11.49 2.42 -0.48
C LEU A 169 -11.64 3.94 -0.27
N VAL A 170 -10.74 4.53 0.52
CA VAL A 170 -10.64 6.00 0.66
C VAL A 170 -9.59 6.51 -0.31
N ARG A 171 -9.98 7.31 -1.30
CA ARG A 171 -9.08 7.76 -2.38
C ARG A 171 -9.31 9.22 -2.76
N SER A 172 -8.21 9.95 -2.95
CA SER A 172 -8.17 11.35 -3.42
C SER A 172 -8.69 11.52 -4.84
#